data_AF-A0A1E7WR21-F1
#
_entry.id   AF-A0A1E7WR21-F1
#
_cell.length_a   1.000
_cell.length_b   1.000
_cell.length_c   1.000
_cell.angle_alpha   90.00
_cell.angle_beta   90.00
_cell.angle_gamma   90.00
#
_symmetry.space_group_name_H-M   'P 1'
#
loop_
_entity.id
_entity.type
_entity.pdbx_description
1 polymer ?
#
loop_
_entity_poly.entity_id
_entity_poly.type
_entity_poly.pdbx_seq_one_letter_code
_entity_poly.pdbx_strand_id
1 'polypeptide(L)'
;MTDPVDFSHALPNPYFEKLSREITVRLDFRSIEYFQKLGEPYGLSAEEMMYRYLRHLAGSGYSADLGILTLDQRKQLEESLADETNTPADA
;
A
#
# COMPACT_ATOMS: atom_id res chain seq x y z
N MET A 1 -39.19 17.69 8.10
CA MET A 1 -38.45 18.33 6.99
C MET A 1 -37.05 18.58 7.54
N THR A 2 -36.05 17.85 7.07
CA THR A 2 -34.65 18.07 7.50
C THR A 2 -34.02 18.97 6.44
N ASP A 3 -33.66 20.19 6.83
CA ASP A 3 -33.02 21.13 5.92
C ASP A 3 -31.64 20.60 5.47
N PRO A 4 -31.25 20.82 4.20
CA PRO A 4 -29.95 20.37 3.70
C PRO A 4 -28.84 21.19 4.36
N VAL A 5 -27.95 20.48 5.05
CA VAL A 5 -26.77 21.08 5.69
C VAL A 5 -25.73 21.38 4.62
N ASP A 6 -25.31 22.64 4.54
CA ASP A 6 -24.25 23.11 3.63
C ASP A 6 -22.86 22.87 4.24
N PHE A 7 -22.07 22.01 3.60
CA PHE A 7 -20.72 21.62 4.03
C PHE A 7 -19.60 22.34 3.27
N SER A 8 -19.89 23.42 2.52
CA SER A 8 -18.92 24.11 1.67
C SER A 8 -17.70 24.68 2.42
N HIS A 9 -17.78 24.83 3.75
CA HIS A 9 -16.70 25.26 4.64
C HIS A 9 -16.33 24.24 5.71
N ALA A 10 -16.72 22.97 5.55
CA ALA A 10 -16.43 21.94 6.53
C ALA A 10 -14.93 21.63 6.57
N LEU A 11 -14.33 21.75 7.76
CA LEU A 11 -12.98 21.28 8.03
C LEU A 11 -13.00 19.74 8.15
N PRO A 12 -12.09 19.01 7.50
CA PRO A 12 -11.97 17.57 7.71
C PRO A 12 -11.69 17.31 9.19
N ASN A 13 -12.36 16.31 9.74
CA ASN A 13 -12.24 15.97 11.15
C ASN A 13 -10.75 15.78 11.52
N PRO A 14 -10.20 16.50 12.50
CA PRO A 14 -8.79 16.37 12.90
C PRO A 14 -8.43 14.98 13.46
N TYR A 15 -9.43 14.16 13.77
CA TYR A 15 -9.25 12.74 14.15
C TYR A 15 -9.30 11.79 12.95
N PHE A 16 -9.56 12.27 11.73
CA PHE A 16 -9.65 11.44 10.53
C PHE A 16 -8.38 10.64 10.28
N GLU A 17 -7.21 11.26 10.49
CA GLU A 17 -5.90 10.60 10.38
C GLU A 17 -5.67 9.49 11.42
N LYS A 18 -6.51 9.44 12.47
CA LYS A 18 -6.47 8.42 13.53
C LYS A 18 -7.47 7.29 13.30
N LEU A 19 -8.31 7.39 12.26
CA LEU A 19 -9.29 6.35 11.95
C LEU A 19 -8.60 5.20 11.22
N SER A 20 -8.57 4.03 11.86
CA SER A 20 -8.19 2.77 11.22
C SER A 20 -9.29 2.31 10.27
N ARG A 21 -8.91 1.80 9.09
CA ARG A 21 -9.81 1.09 8.18
C ARG A 21 -9.55 -0.40 8.30
N GLU A 22 -10.60 -1.18 8.57
CA GLU A 22 -10.53 -2.64 8.50
C GLU A 22 -10.41 -3.09 7.04
N ILE A 23 -9.46 -3.98 6.76
CA ILE A 23 -9.25 -4.57 5.44
C ILE A 23 -9.11 -6.08 5.57
N THR A 24 -9.70 -6.82 4.63
CA THR A 24 -9.51 -8.27 4.55
C THR A 24 -8.36 -8.56 3.57
N VAL A 25 -7.29 -9.16 4.05
CA VAL A 25 -6.12 -9.56 3.25
C VAL A 25 -5.95 -11.06 3.32
N ARG A 26 -5.66 -11.69 2.18
CA ARG A 26 -5.27 -13.10 2.13
C ARG A 26 -3.77 -13.22 2.39
N LEU A 27 -3.40 -14.02 3.38
CA LEU A 27 -2.01 -14.30 3.73
C LEU A 27 -1.77 -15.81 3.65
N ASP A 28 -0.55 -16.22 3.32
CA ASP A 28 -0.16 -17.61 3.41
C ASP A 28 0.09 -18.04 4.86
N PHE A 29 -0.01 -19.33 5.12
CA PHE A 29 0.16 -19.88 6.47
C PHE A 29 1.54 -19.58 7.07
N ARG A 30 2.60 -19.54 6.26
CA ARG A 30 3.97 -19.32 6.78
C ARG A 30 4.14 -17.89 7.27
N SER A 31 3.57 -16.92 6.55
CA SER A 31 3.55 -15.52 6.98
C SER A 31 2.81 -15.36 8.31
N ILE A 32 1.65 -16.01 8.47
CA ILE A 32 0.88 -15.96 9.72
C ILE A 32 1.70 -16.56 10.88
N GLU A 33 2.26 -17.75 10.69
CA GLU A 33 3.09 -18.41 11.72
C GLU A 33 4.31 -17.57 12.10
N TYR A 34 4.94 -16.91 11.14
CA TYR A 34 6.08 -16.03 11.38
C TYR A 34 5.70 -14.87 12.31
N PHE A 35 4.64 -14.13 12.00
CA PHE A 35 4.18 -13.02 12.84
C PHE A 35 3.65 -13.49 14.19
N GLN A 36 3.07 -14.68 14.27
CA GLN A 36 2.65 -15.28 15.54
C GLN A 36 3.84 -15.55 16.47
N LYS A 37 4.91 -16.17 15.96
CA LYS A 37 6.14 -16.43 16.71
C LYS A 37 6.86 -15.14 17.11
N LEU A 38 6.85 -14.12 16.25
CA LEU A 38 7.39 -12.80 16.60
C LEU A 38 6.60 -12.13 17.74
N GLY A 39 5.29 -12.32 17.78
CA GLY A 39 4.39 -11.74 18.78
C GLY A 39 4.39 -12.44 20.13
N GLU A 40 4.69 -13.73 20.16
CA GLU A 40 4.63 -14.58 21.36
C GLU A 40 5.41 -14.01 22.57
N PRO A 41 6.66 -13.54 22.45
CA PRO A 41 7.39 -12.97 23.59
C PRO A 41 6.75 -11.70 24.18
N TYR A 42 5.92 -11.02 23.39
CA TYR A 42 5.23 -9.78 23.76
C TYR A 42 3.76 -10.01 24.12
N GLY A 43 3.26 -11.26 24.04
CA GLY A 43 1.85 -11.58 24.22
C GLY A 43 0.94 -11.00 23.14
N LEU A 44 1.48 -10.71 21.95
CA LEU A 44 0.74 -10.12 20.83
C LEU A 44 0.26 -11.20 19.86
N SER A 45 -0.95 -11.02 19.32
CA SER A 45 -1.45 -11.84 18.22
C SER A 45 -0.66 -11.56 16.93
N ALA A 46 -0.75 -12.46 15.96
CA ALA A 46 -0.16 -12.23 14.64
C ALA A 46 -0.68 -10.95 13.99
N GLU A 47 -1.98 -10.66 14.12
CA GLU A 47 -2.61 -9.43 13.60
C GLU A 47 -2.04 -8.16 14.23
N GLU A 48 -1.95 -8.12 15.57
CA GLU A 48 -1.44 -6.97 16.30
C GLU A 48 0.05 -6.74 15.99
N MET A 49 0.83 -7.82 15.87
CA MET A 49 2.22 -7.74 15.45
C MET A 49 2.36 -7.21 14.02
N MET A 50 1.55 -7.72 13.08
CA MET A 50 1.52 -7.24 11.69
C MET A 50 1.16 -5.75 11.62
N TYR A 51 0.11 -5.33 12.32
CA TYR A 51 -0.33 -3.93 12.36
C TYR A 51 0.79 -3.01 12.82
N ARG A 52 1.47 -3.35 13.92
CA ARG A 52 2.58 -2.56 14.46
C ARG A 52 3.76 -2.52 13.50
N TYR A 53 4.09 -3.63 12.87
CA TYR A 53 5.18 -3.72 11.92
C TYR A 53 4.92 -2.84 10.68
N LEU A 54 3.73 -2.94 10.10
CA LEU A 54 3.31 -2.10 8.97
C LEU A 54 3.32 -0.61 9.32
N ARG A 55 2.85 -0.26 10.52
CA ARG A 55 2.92 1.12 11.02
C ARG A 55 4.36 1.61 11.15
N HIS A 56 5.27 0.77 11.63
CA HIS A 56 6.68 1.11 11.74
C HIS A 56 7.32 1.32 10.36
N LEU A 57 7.05 0.43 9.39
CA LEU A 57 7.55 0.56 8.02
C LEU A 57 7.06 1.84 7.33
N ALA A 58 5.77 2.17 7.50
CA ALA A 58 5.21 3.40 6.97
C ALA A 58 5.87 4.64 7.58
N GLY A 59 6.16 4.60 8.89
CA GLY A 59 6.84 5.69 9.60
C GLY A 59 8.30 5.86 9.21
N SER A 60 8.99 4.80 8.78
CA SER A 60 10.39 4.88 8.34
C SER A 60 10.55 5.31 6.88
N GLY A 61 9.47 5.31 6.09
CA GLY A 61 9.53 5.55 4.65
C GLY A 61 10.18 4.41 3.88
N TYR A 62 10.25 3.21 4.48
CA TYR A 62 10.85 2.04 3.84
C TYR A 62 10.07 1.63 2.59
N SER A 63 10.79 1.48 1.49
CA SER A 63 10.27 0.94 0.23
C SER A 63 10.99 -0.38 -0.07
N ALA A 64 10.24 -1.46 -0.21
CA ALA A 64 10.80 -2.75 -0.58
C ALA A 64 11.08 -2.77 -2.08
N ASP A 65 12.31 -3.15 -2.46
CA ASP A 65 12.58 -3.57 -3.83
C ASP A 65 11.97 -4.95 -4.04
N LEU A 66 10.91 -5.00 -4.84
CA LEU A 66 10.17 -6.23 -5.15
C LEU A 66 10.69 -6.91 -6.42
N GLY A 67 11.76 -6.40 -7.03
CA GLY A 67 12.30 -6.93 -8.29
C GLY A 67 11.32 -6.81 -9.47
N ILE A 68 10.33 -5.91 -9.35
CA ILE A 68 9.34 -5.61 -10.39
C ILE A 68 9.43 -4.14 -10.77
N LEU A 69 9.30 -3.86 -12.07
CA LEU A 69 9.28 -2.49 -12.59
C LEU A 69 8.11 -1.71 -11.99
N THR A 70 8.38 -0.46 -11.61
CA THR A 70 7.34 0.49 -11.23
C THR A 70 6.42 0.77 -12.42
N LEU A 71 5.21 1.25 -12.15
CA LEU A 71 4.27 1.59 -13.23
C LEU A 71 4.84 2.64 -14.19
N ASP A 72 5.59 3.60 -13.66
CA ASP A 72 6.27 4.63 -14.45
C ASP A 72 7.35 4.04 -15.37
N GLN A 73 8.18 3.14 -14.83
CA GLN A 73 9.21 2.44 -15.60
C GLN A 73 8.60 1.54 -16.68
N ARG A 74 7.48 0.85 -16.39
CA ARG A 74 6.76 0.05 -17.40
C ARG A 74 6.27 0.92 -18.54
N LYS A 75 5.70 2.09 -18.22
CA LYS A 75 5.21 3.03 -19.22
C LYS A 75 6.35 3.56 -20.10
N GLN A 76 7.48 3.93 -19.51
CA GLN A 76 8.67 4.37 -20.27
C GLN A 76 9.21 3.28 -21.19
N LEU A 77 9.21 2.03 -20.73
CA LEU A 77 9.62 0.88 -21.54
C LEU A 77 8.66 0.62 -22.69
N GLU A 78 7.35 0.72 -22.45
CA GLU A 78 6.33 0.61 -23.49
C GLU A 78 6.48 1.72 -24.54
N GLU A 79 6.74 2.96 -24.13
CA GLU A 79 6.98 4.10 -25.03
C GLU A 79 8.25 3.89 -25.87
N SER A 80 9.35 3.41 -25.27
CA SER A 80 10.59 3.14 -26.03
C SER A 80 10.42 2.01 -27.04
N LEU A 81 9.68 0.95 -26.69
CA LEU A 81 9.40 -0.18 -27.58
C LEU A 81 8.48 0.23 -28.74
N ALA A 82 7.54 1.15 -28.51
CA ALA A 82 6.66 1.67 -29.56
C ALA A 82 7.45 2.45 -30.62
N ASP A 83 8.43 3.27 -30.21
CA ASP A 83 9.31 4.01 -31.12
C ASP A 83 10.21 3.09 -31.95
N GLU A 84 10.71 1.98 -31.38
CA GLU A 84 11.51 1.00 -32.11
C GLU A 84 10.71 0.27 -33.20
N THR A 85 9.43 -0.05 -32.97
CA THR A 85 8.58 -0.73 -33.97
C THR A 85 8.17 0.17 -35.15
N ASN A 86 8.37 1.49 -35.04
CA ASN A 86 8.03 2.45 -36.09
C ASN A 86 9.25 2.88 -36.93
N THR A 87 10.41 2.25 -36.71
CA THR A 87 11.56 2.37 -37.62
C THR A 87 11.32 1.43 -38.81
N PRO A 88 11.15 1.93 -40.05
CA PRO A 88 10.89 1.08 -41.19
C PRO A 88 12.06 0.11 -41.39
N ALA A 89 11.74 -1.18 -41.44
CA ALA A 89 12.65 -2.29 -41.71
C ALA A 89 13.12 -2.30 -43.17
N ASP A 90 13.57 -1.17 -43.71
CA ASP A 90 14.07 -1.06 -45.09
C ASP A 90 15.15 0.03 -45.19
N ALA A 91 16.41 -0.41 -45.27
CA ALA A 91 17.50 0.23 -46.00
C ALA A 91 18.60 -0.80 -46.28
#